data_AF-A0AAW8AQ37-F1
#
_entry.id   AF-A0AAW8AQ37-F1
#
_cell.length_a   1.000
_cell.length_b   1.000
_cell.length_c   1.000
_cell.angle_alpha   90.00
_cell.angle_beta   90.00
_cell.angle_gamma   90.00
#
_symmetry.space_group_name_H-M   'P 1'
#
loop_
_entity.id
_entity.type
_entity.pdbx_description
1 polymer ?
#
loop_
_entity_poly.entity_id
_entity_poly.type
_entity_poly.pdbx_seq_one_letter_code
_entity_poly.pdbx_strand_id
1 'polypeptide(L)'
;KYTFLVTIILMGVATFCVGLLPTYASIGIAAPIILIVLRMLQGLALGGEYGGAATYVAEHAPAGKRGFHTSWIQSTATLGLLLSLLVVLA
;
A
#
# COMPACT_ATOMS: atom_id res chain seq x y z
N LYS A 1 12.05 -7.97 -12.39
CA LYS A 1 12.96 -7.68 -11.25
C LYS A 1 13.13 -6.18 -10.93
N TYR A 2 12.60 -5.25 -11.73
CA TYR A 2 12.59 -3.81 -11.39
C TYR A 2 11.20 -3.27 -11.01
N THR A 3 10.14 -4.01 -11.34
CA THR A 3 8.74 -3.63 -11.11
C THR A 3 8.45 -3.37 -9.63
N PHE A 4 8.87 -4.27 -8.73
CA PHE A 4 8.76 -4.11 -7.27
C PHE A 4 9.42 -2.87 -6.69
N LEU A 5 10.60 -2.52 -7.21
CA LEU A 5 11.31 -1.33 -6.74
C LEU A 5 10.60 -0.06 -7.24
N VAL A 6 10.15 -0.06 -8.50
CA VAL A 6 9.43 1.06 -9.12
C VAL A 6 8.11 1.33 -8.39
N THR A 7 7.35 0.30 -8.03
CA THR A 7 6.08 0.46 -7.31
C THR A 7 6.26 0.93 -5.87
N ILE A 8 7.26 0.44 -5.14
CA ILE A 8 7.57 0.94 -3.79
C ILE A 8 7.97 2.41 -3.84
N ILE A 9 8.80 2.80 -4.81
CA ILE A 9 9.20 4.20 -5.01
C ILE A 9 7.99 5.05 -5.39
N LEU A 10 7.16 4.60 -6.33
CA LEU A 10 5.93 5.29 -6.73
C LEU A 10 4.99 5.48 -5.54
N MET A 11 4.82 4.44 -4.72
CA MET A 11 3.97 4.49 -3.53
C MET A 11 4.52 5.47 -2.48
N GLY A 12 5.83 5.45 -2.23
CA GLY A 12 6.50 6.36 -1.29
C GLY A 12 6.42 7.82 -1.73
N VAL A 13 6.71 8.11 -3.01
CA VAL A 13 6.61 9.45 -3.58
C VAL A 13 5.17 9.96 -3.51
N ALA A 14 4.19 9.11 -3.84
CA ALA A 14 2.78 9.49 -3.71
C ALA A 14 2.38 9.80 -2.25
N THR A 15 2.84 9.02 -1.26
CA THR A 15 2.56 9.31 0.17
C THR A 15 3.18 10.63 0.60
N PHE A 16 4.40 10.90 0.14
CA PHE A 16 5.10 12.14 0.43
C PHE A 16 4.37 13.35 -0.17
N CYS A 17 3.92 13.25 -1.42
CA CYS A 17 3.12 14.29 -2.07
C CYS A 17 1.76 14.50 -1.38
N VAL A 18 1.13 13.44 -0.86
CA VAL A 18 -0.09 13.56 -0.04
C VAL A 18 0.18 14.32 1.26
N GLY A 19 1.32 14.07 1.91
CA GLY A 19 1.71 14.77 3.15
C GLY A 19 2.05 16.25 2.94
N LEU A 20 2.54 16.62 1.75
CA LEU A 20 2.81 18.02 1.37
C LEU A 20 1.60 18.75 0.79
N LEU A 21 0.47 18.07 0.62
CA LEU A 21 -0.67 18.60 -0.10
C LEU A 21 -1.33 19.72 0.72
N PRO A 22 -1.41 20.95 0.19
CA PRO A 22 -2.01 22.06 0.93
C PRO A 22 -3.48 21.81 1.22
N THR A 23 -3.95 22.27 2.38
CA THR A 23 -5.33 22.06 2.81
C THR A 23 -6.32 22.72 1.86
N TYR A 24 -7.59 22.29 1.91
CA TYR A 24 -8.69 22.80 1.08
C TYR A 24 -8.78 24.33 1.05
N ALA A 25 -8.36 25.00 2.13
CA ALA A 25 -8.29 26.46 2.22
C ALA A 25 -7.35 27.11 1.19
N SER A 26 -6.33 26.40 0.69
CA SER A 26 -5.33 26.94 -0.25
C SER A 26 -5.67 26.70 -1.73
N ILE A 27 -6.24 25.53 -2.08
CA ILE A 27 -6.43 25.12 -3.49
C ILE A 27 -7.86 24.66 -3.81
N GLY A 28 -8.78 24.76 -2.85
CA GLY A 28 -10.18 24.39 -3.03
C GLY A 28 -10.37 22.94 -3.52
N ILE A 29 -11.25 22.76 -4.52
CA ILE A 29 -11.63 21.46 -5.08
C ILE A 29 -10.49 20.71 -5.79
N ALA A 30 -9.40 21.41 -6.15
CA ALA A 30 -8.25 20.74 -6.75
C ALA A 30 -7.54 19.81 -5.74
N ALA A 31 -7.57 20.12 -4.45
CA ALA A 31 -6.95 19.30 -3.40
C ALA A 31 -7.53 17.87 -3.34
N PRO A 32 -8.86 17.65 -3.22
CA PRO A 32 -9.43 16.31 -3.22
C PRO A 32 -9.24 15.58 -4.56
N ILE A 33 -9.24 16.28 -5.70
CA ILE A 33 -8.98 15.66 -7.01
C ILE A 33 -7.56 15.08 -7.07
N ILE A 34 -6.55 15.87 -6.68
CA ILE A 34 -5.15 15.41 -6.66
C ILE A 34 -4.97 14.26 -5.66
N LEU A 35 -5.60 14.35 -4.48
CA LEU A 35 -5.59 13.28 -3.49
C LEU A 35 -6.15 11.97 -4.05
N ILE A 36 -7.28 12.01 -4.77
CA ILE A 36 -7.89 10.83 -5.39
C ILE A 36 -6.96 10.24 -6.44
N VAL A 37 -6.36 11.06 -7.31
CA VAL A 37 -5.42 10.59 -8.34
C VAL A 37 -4.20 9.92 -7.70
N LEU A 38 -3.60 10.55 -6.68
CA LEU A 38 -2.47 9.97 -5.94
C LEU A 38 -2.85 8.64 -5.27
N ARG A 39 -4.05 8.53 -4.72
CA ARG A 39 -4.57 7.28 -4.12
C ARG A 39 -4.80 6.18 -5.15
N MET A 40 -5.30 6.51 -6.34
CA MET A 40 -5.44 5.56 -7.43
C MET A 40 -4.09 5.02 -7.90
N LEU A 41 -3.08 5.89 -8.01
CA LEU A 41 -1.71 5.49 -8.36
C LEU A 41 -1.09 4.57 -7.30
N GLN A 42 -1.28 4.87 -6.00
CA GLN A 42 -0.85 3.97 -4.92
C GLN A 42 -1.57 2.62 -4.96
N GLY A 43 -2.88 2.63 -5.19
CA GLY A 43 -3.69 1.40 -5.27
C GLY A 43 -3.28 0.49 -6.43
N LEU A 44 -2.99 1.07 -7.61
CA LEU A 44 -2.48 0.33 -8.76
C LEU A 44 -1.08 -0.25 -8.51
N ALA A 45 -0.19 0.53 -7.91
CA ALA A 45 1.16 0.09 -7.56
C ALA A 45 1.14 -1.09 -6.56
N LEU A 46 0.28 -1.00 -5.55
CA LEU A 46 0.15 -2.00 -4.50
C LEU A 46 -0.57 -3.25 -5.02
N GLY A 47 -1.65 -3.11 -5.81
CA GLY A 47 -2.44 -4.22 -6.32
C GLY A 47 -1.67 -5.18 -7.24
N GLY A 48 -0.82 -4.64 -8.13
CA GLY A 48 -0.02 -5.47 -9.04
C GLY A 48 1.08 -6.27 -8.34
N GLU A 49 1.73 -5.68 -7.35
CA GLU A 49 2.90 -6.26 -6.70
C GLU A 49 2.55 -7.11 -5.48
N TYR A 50 1.54 -6.71 -4.72
CA TYR A 50 1.06 -7.48 -3.57
C TYR A 50 0.42 -8.79 -4.04
N GLY A 51 -0.33 -8.77 -5.16
CA GLY A 51 -0.87 -9.96 -5.80
C GLY A 51 0.23 -10.89 -6.30
N GLY A 52 1.24 -10.36 -6.99
CA GLY A 52 2.40 -11.12 -7.49
C GLY A 52 3.29 -11.69 -6.37
N ALA A 53 3.46 -10.98 -5.26
CA ALA A 53 4.21 -11.46 -4.11
C ALA A 53 3.46 -12.58 -3.37
N ALA A 54 2.13 -12.45 -3.23
CA ALA A 54 1.30 -13.49 -2.62
C ALA A 54 1.30 -14.78 -3.47
N THR A 55 1.21 -14.69 -4.79
CA THR A 55 1.32 -15.85 -5.69
C THR A 55 2.73 -16.44 -5.71
N TYR A 56 3.78 -15.60 -5.75
CA TYR A 56 5.17 -16.08 -5.68
C TYR A 56 5.46 -16.86 -4.39
N VAL A 57 4.96 -16.37 -3.25
CA VAL A 57 5.09 -17.07 -1.96
C VAL A 57 4.24 -18.34 -1.95
N ALA A 58 3.06 -18.35 -2.57
CA ALA A 58 2.26 -19.56 -2.70
C ALA A 58 2.93 -20.62 -3.61
N GLU A 59 3.66 -20.20 -4.65
CA GLU A 59 4.39 -21.08 -5.56
C GLU A 59 5.65 -21.67 -4.90
N HIS A 60 6.41 -20.88 -4.15
CA HIS A 60 7.62 -21.33 -3.45
C HIS A 60 7.36 -21.93 -2.06
N ALA A 61 6.12 -21.89 -1.56
CA ALA A 61 5.79 -22.47 -0.26
C ALA A 61 5.71 -24.02 -0.32
N PRO A 62 6.29 -24.72 0.66
CA PRO A 62 6.24 -26.19 0.74
C PRO A 62 4.79 -26.69 0.83
N ALA A 63 4.52 -27.83 0.17
CA ALA A 63 3.21 -28.46 0.13
C ALA A 63 2.66 -28.69 1.55
N GLY A 64 1.44 -28.19 1.82
CA GLY A 64 0.78 -28.28 3.13
C GLY A 64 0.97 -27.07 4.07
N LYS A 65 1.89 -26.13 3.77
CA LYS A 65 2.08 -24.88 4.56
C LYS A 65 1.74 -23.59 3.80
N ARG A 66 1.21 -23.71 2.58
CA ARG A 66 0.81 -22.60 1.72
C ARG A 66 -0.11 -21.61 2.44
N GLY A 67 -1.11 -22.12 3.16
CA GLY A 67 -2.03 -21.31 3.94
C GLY A 67 -1.33 -20.50 5.04
N PHE A 68 -0.33 -21.04 5.72
CA PHE A 68 0.36 -20.33 6.82
C PHE A 68 1.23 -19.18 6.30
N HIS A 69 1.95 -19.40 5.20
CA HIS A 69 2.79 -18.36 4.59
C HIS A 69 1.98 -17.27 3.89
N THR A 70 0.86 -17.61 3.24
CA THR A 70 -0.05 -16.59 2.68
C THR A 70 -0.82 -15.84 3.77
N SER A 71 -1.23 -16.53 4.85
CA SER A 71 -1.89 -15.90 6.00
C SER A 71 -0.98 -14.93 6.71
N TRP A 72 0.32 -15.22 6.82
CA TRP A 72 1.29 -14.31 7.42
C TRP A 72 1.38 -12.96 6.66
N ILE A 73 1.37 -13.00 5.33
CA ILE A 73 1.32 -11.78 4.49
C ILE A 73 0.05 -10.98 4.79
N GLN A 74 -1.11 -11.64 4.84
CA GLN A 74 -2.38 -10.98 5.17
C GLN A 74 -2.38 -10.40 6.60
N SER A 75 -1.86 -11.15 7.58
CA SER A 75 -1.79 -10.74 8.98
C SER A 75 -0.93 -9.50 9.19
N THR A 76 0.16 -9.33 8.43
CA THR A 76 0.98 -8.10 8.53
C THR A 76 0.21 -6.84 8.11
N ALA A 77 -0.68 -6.93 7.10
CA ALA A 77 -1.54 -5.81 6.72
C ALA A 77 -2.55 -5.46 7.83
N THR A 78 -3.18 -6.47 8.44
CA THR A 78 -4.11 -6.28 9.56
C THR A 78 -3.41 -5.69 10.79
N LEU A 79 -2.20 -6.15 11.11
CA LEU A 79 -1.39 -5.60 12.20
C LEU A 79 -0.99 -4.14 11.94
N GLY A 80 -0.65 -3.79 10.70
CA GLY A 80 -0.36 -2.41 10.32
C GLY A 80 -1.57 -1.47 10.51
N LEU A 81 -2.77 -1.93 10.17
CA LEU A 81 -4.01 -1.18 10.44
C LEU A 81 -4.26 -1.02 11.95
N LEU A 82 -4.06 -2.08 12.73
CA LEU A 82 -4.17 -2.02 14.20
C LEU A 82 -3.22 -1.00 14.80
N LEU A 83 -1.95 -1.00 14.39
CA LEU A 83 -0.95 0.00 14.81
C LEU A 83 -1.36 1.41 14.39
N SER A 84 -1.85 1.59 13.17
CA SER A 84 -2.35 2.90 12.71
C SER A 84 -3.51 3.40 13.56
N LEU A 85 -4.44 2.51 13.95
CA LEU A 85 -5.55 2.88 14.82
C LEU A 85 -5.06 3.30 16.21
N LEU A 86 -4.10 2.58 16.77
CA LEU A 86 -3.50 2.93 18.06
C LEU A 86 -2.82 4.31 18.03
N VAL A 87 -2.08 4.63 16.97
CA VAL A 87 -1.39 5.93 16.83
C VAL A 87 -2.38 7.09 16.64
N VAL A 88 -3.53 6.86 15.99
CA VAL A 88 -4.55 7.90 15.82
C VAL A 88 -5.38 8.13 17.08
N LEU A 89 -5.55 7.09 17.91
CA LEU A 89 -6.31 7.16 19.16
C LEU A 89 -5.48 7.65 20.35
N ALA A 90 -4.15 7.47 20.31
CA ALA A 90 -3.21 7.96 21.32
C ALA A 90 -2.97 9.48 21.18
#